data_AF-A0A7V9VFN3-F1
#
_entry.id   AF-A0A7V9VFN3-F1
#
_cell.length_a   1.000
_cell.length_b   1.000
_cell.length_c   1.000
_cell.angle_alpha   90.00
_cell.angle_beta   90.00
_cell.angle_gamma   90.00
#
_symmetry.space_group_name_H-M   'P 1'
#
loop_
_entity.id
_entity.type
_entity.pdbx_description
1 polymer ?
#
loop_
_entity_poly.entity_id
_entity_poly.type
_entity_poly.pdbx_seq_one_letter_code
_entity_poly.pdbx_strand_id
1 'polypeptide(L)'
;NTWIDGRLAEVYCTTIAAIERVVADGATWRDGAEEGIVHVWLREGRIVHDRSGQLAAASERAGNHSHPTPADEREIHEAWRKIGYNVAQIKRYLAADDPMSLSAVDMRLLYSVAEVNLHYFTVRQLLWRGEKPAIRYWLEHDPEYLDCFHHFSAETNRRHRVELYEELATRALAPVGRLWREGQTMIGVGAGYGSGELAAREGTVGDALAFWKRLVTDPS
;
A
#
# COMPACT_ATOMS: atom_id res chain seq x y z
N ASN A 1 14.08 15.12 10.82
CA ASN A 1 14.51 15.71 9.53
C ASN A 1 15.83 16.43 9.72
N THR A 2 16.90 15.87 9.16
CA THR A 2 18.26 16.43 9.23
C THR A 2 18.55 17.21 7.96
N TRP A 3 19.29 18.31 8.05
CA TRP A 3 19.73 19.07 6.88
C TRP A 3 21.25 19.05 6.79
N ILE A 4 21.78 18.73 5.61
CA ILE A 4 23.23 18.71 5.33
C ILE A 4 23.44 19.53 4.06
N ASP A 5 24.23 20.61 4.14
CA ASP A 5 24.51 21.51 3.03
C ASP A 5 23.26 21.99 2.27
N GLY A 6 22.21 22.36 3.02
CA GLY A 6 20.94 22.84 2.47
C GLY A 6 20.06 21.76 1.85
N ARG A 7 20.39 20.48 2.03
CA ARG A 7 19.61 19.35 1.54
C ARG A 7 18.97 18.61 2.71
N LEU A 8 17.67 18.32 2.58
CA LEU A 8 16.99 17.42 3.50
C LEU A 8 17.59 16.02 3.36
N ALA A 9 17.97 15.44 4.48
CA ALA A 9 18.56 14.11 4.59
C ALA A 9 17.89 13.33 5.73
N GLU A 10 17.75 12.04 5.50
CA GLU A 10 17.37 11.06 6.52
C GLU A 10 18.60 10.18 6.78
N VAL A 11 18.96 10.04 8.05
CA VAL A 11 20.11 9.26 8.48
C VAL A 11 19.60 8.12 9.33
N TYR A 12 19.82 6.91 8.85
CA TYR A 12 19.48 5.68 9.55
C TYR A 12 20.75 5.07 10.12
N CYS A 13 20.74 4.79 11.42
CA CYS A 13 21.85 4.16 12.11
C CYS A 13 21.45 2.74 12.51
N THR A 14 22.25 1.76 12.13
CA THR A 14 22.04 0.35 12.51
C THR A 14 23.38 -0.33 12.81
N THR A 15 23.32 -1.56 13.31
CA THR A 15 24.52 -2.34 13.64
C THR A 15 24.91 -3.25 12.48
N ILE A 16 26.20 -3.63 12.41
CA ILE A 16 26.66 -4.64 11.45
C ILE A 16 25.93 -5.96 11.65
N ALA A 17 25.66 -6.37 12.89
CA ALA A 17 24.91 -7.58 13.19
C ALA A 17 23.47 -7.54 12.63
N ALA A 18 22.82 -6.38 12.60
CA ALA A 18 21.51 -6.23 11.96
C ALA A 18 21.62 -6.35 10.43
N ILE A 19 22.61 -5.71 9.82
CA ILE A 19 22.89 -5.84 8.37
C ILE A 19 23.16 -7.30 8.00
N GLU A 20 23.99 -7.98 8.78
CA GLU A 20 24.33 -9.39 8.57
C GLU A 20 23.11 -10.30 8.63
N ARG A 21 22.18 -10.03 9.56
CA ARG A 21 20.90 -10.76 9.65
C ARG A 21 20.05 -10.55 8.40
N VAL A 22 19.88 -9.30 7.97
CA VAL A 22 19.11 -8.95 6.77
C VAL A 22 19.62 -9.69 5.53
N VAL A 23 20.95 -9.75 5.36
CA VAL A 23 21.56 -10.45 4.21
C VAL A 23 21.73 -11.95 4.43
N ALA A 24 21.60 -12.49 5.64
CA ALA A 24 21.60 -13.94 5.87
C ALA A 24 20.24 -14.56 5.52
N ASP A 25 19.16 -13.86 5.86
CA ASP A 25 17.80 -14.35 5.66
C ASP A 25 17.30 -14.18 4.21
N GLY A 26 17.91 -13.24 3.46
CA GLY A 26 18.13 -13.24 2.01
C GLY A 26 16.95 -13.38 1.03
N ALA A 27 15.73 -13.71 1.45
CA ALA A 27 14.64 -13.98 0.51
C ALA A 27 13.22 -13.79 1.07
N THR A 28 13.07 -13.59 2.38
CA THR A 28 11.76 -13.62 3.05
C THR A 28 11.22 -12.26 3.42
N TRP A 29 11.98 -11.19 3.20
CA TRP A 29 11.55 -9.85 3.58
C TRP A 29 10.41 -9.37 2.68
N ARG A 30 9.35 -8.88 3.31
CA ARG A 30 8.22 -8.23 2.65
C ARG A 30 8.60 -6.83 2.21
N ASP A 31 8.02 -6.38 1.10
CA ASP A 31 8.13 -4.99 0.69
C ASP A 31 7.53 -4.06 1.77
N GLY A 32 8.27 -3.03 2.17
CA GLY A 32 7.86 -2.09 3.22
C GLY A 32 8.20 -2.50 4.66
N ALA A 33 8.63 -3.74 4.92
CA ALA A 33 9.27 -4.08 6.20
C ALA A 33 10.62 -3.37 6.32
N GLU A 34 11.04 -3.02 7.54
CA GLU A 34 12.29 -2.31 7.78
C GLU A 34 13.50 -3.07 7.20
N GLU A 35 13.53 -4.39 7.38
CA GLU A 35 14.55 -5.28 6.81
C GLU A 35 14.52 -5.31 5.28
N GLY A 36 13.32 -5.27 4.68
CA GLY A 36 13.14 -5.19 3.24
C GLY A 36 13.69 -3.89 2.66
N ILE A 37 13.48 -2.77 3.36
CA ILE A 37 14.03 -1.46 2.99
C ILE A 37 15.56 -1.48 3.06
N VAL A 38 16.13 -2.00 4.15
CA VAL A 38 17.59 -2.13 4.31
C VAL A 38 18.18 -3.03 3.22
N HIS A 39 17.51 -4.14 2.89
CA HIS A 39 17.95 -5.04 1.82
C HIS A 39 18.01 -4.33 0.45
N VAL A 40 17.03 -3.48 0.14
CA VAL A 40 17.03 -2.65 -1.08
C VAL A 40 18.16 -1.63 -1.07
N TRP A 41 18.38 -0.95 0.06
CA TRP A 41 19.49 0.00 0.18
C TRP A 41 20.85 -0.65 0.00
N LEU A 42 21.06 -1.87 0.47
CA LEU A 42 22.30 -2.61 0.25
C LEU A 42 22.50 -3.00 -1.22
N ARG A 43 21.42 -3.23 -1.97
CA ARG A 43 21.49 -3.59 -3.41
C ARG A 43 21.73 -2.38 -4.31
N GLU A 44 20.98 -1.31 -4.06
CA GLU A 44 20.87 -0.16 -4.97
C GLU A 44 21.66 1.07 -4.49
N GLY A 45 22.01 1.07 -3.20
CA GLY A 45 22.72 2.17 -2.57
C GLY A 45 24.18 2.26 -3.01
N ARG A 46 24.73 3.47 -2.87
CA ARG A 46 26.14 3.74 -3.11
C ARG A 46 26.89 3.78 -1.79
N ILE A 47 27.85 2.88 -1.62
CA ILE A 47 28.79 2.92 -0.49
C ILE A 47 29.69 4.15 -0.64
N VAL A 48 29.58 5.09 0.29
CA VAL A 48 30.44 6.29 0.33
C VAL A 48 31.64 6.11 1.26
N HIS A 49 31.55 5.20 2.22
CA HIS A 49 32.62 4.87 3.17
C HIS A 49 32.42 3.45 3.71
N ASP A 50 33.47 2.63 3.68
CA ASP A 50 33.50 1.30 4.29
C ASP A 50 34.93 0.96 4.72
N ARG A 51 35.20 1.06 6.02
CA ARG A 51 36.55 0.85 6.58
C ARG A 51 36.93 -0.62 6.69
N SER A 52 35.95 -1.50 6.93
CA SER A 52 36.18 -2.93 7.21
C SER A 52 35.89 -3.84 6.02
N GLY A 53 35.26 -3.33 4.96
CA GLY A 53 34.79 -4.13 3.82
C GLY A 53 33.48 -4.88 4.09
N GLN A 54 32.88 -4.70 5.28
CA GLN A 54 31.68 -5.43 5.67
C GLN A 54 30.43 -4.96 4.90
N LEU A 55 30.34 -3.67 4.55
CA LEU A 55 29.23 -3.15 3.76
C LEU A 55 29.34 -3.60 2.31
N ALA A 56 30.56 -3.63 1.74
CA ALA A 56 30.81 -4.16 0.41
C ALA A 56 30.39 -5.64 0.32
N ALA A 57 30.84 -6.47 1.28
CA ALA A 57 30.46 -7.89 1.34
C ALA A 57 28.95 -8.09 1.59
N ALA A 58 28.30 -7.23 2.37
CA ALA A 58 26.85 -7.28 2.54
C ALA A 58 26.10 -6.90 1.26
N SER A 59 26.56 -5.87 0.53
CA SER A 59 25.96 -5.41 -0.72
C SER A 59 26.08 -6.46 -1.82
N GLU A 60 27.22 -7.14 -1.93
CA GLU A 60 27.42 -8.26 -2.85
C GLU A 60 26.46 -9.42 -2.53
N ARG A 61 26.36 -9.82 -1.25
CA ARG A 61 25.41 -10.86 -0.82
C ARG A 61 23.96 -10.47 -1.11
N ALA A 62 23.57 -9.23 -0.81
CA ALA A 62 22.23 -8.74 -1.10
C ALA A 62 21.94 -8.70 -2.61
N GLY A 63 22.95 -8.43 -3.44
CA GLY A 63 22.85 -8.48 -4.91
C GLY A 63 22.60 -9.89 -5.47
N ASN A 64 23.10 -10.92 -4.80
CA ASN A 64 22.90 -12.33 -5.19
C ASN A 64 21.54 -12.91 -4.78
N HIS A 65 20.75 -12.15 -4.01
CA HIS A 65 19.44 -12.56 -3.54
C HIS A 65 18.29 -12.11 -4.45
N SER A 66 17.08 -12.60 -4.20
CA SER A 66 15.89 -12.09 -4.87
C SER A 66 15.51 -10.72 -4.31
N HIS A 67 14.75 -9.93 -5.08
CA HIS A 67 14.11 -8.73 -4.55
C HIS A 67 13.14 -9.10 -3.41
N PRO A 68 12.86 -8.17 -2.48
CA PRO A 68 11.82 -8.36 -1.47
C PRO A 68 10.52 -8.87 -2.10
N THR A 69 9.83 -9.74 -1.37
CA THR A 69 8.58 -10.34 -1.86
C THR A 69 7.51 -9.26 -1.95
N PRO A 70 6.80 -9.15 -3.10
CA PRO A 70 5.65 -8.27 -3.22
C PRO A 70 4.51 -8.65 -2.26
N ALA A 71 3.46 -7.84 -2.32
CA ALA A 71 2.24 -8.04 -1.55
C ALA A 71 1.62 -9.43 -1.80
N ASP A 72 1.21 -10.09 -0.71
CA ASP A 72 0.44 -11.34 -0.78
C ASP A 72 -1.07 -11.11 -0.97
N GLU A 73 -1.83 -12.21 -1.11
CA GLU A 73 -3.28 -12.19 -1.29
C GLU A 73 -4.01 -11.46 -0.15
N ARG A 74 -3.49 -11.54 1.09
CA ARG A 74 -4.09 -10.87 2.24
C ARG A 74 -3.92 -9.36 2.12
N GLU A 75 -2.73 -8.90 1.74
CA GLU A 75 -2.43 -7.48 1.52
C GLU A 75 -3.22 -6.92 0.32
N ILE A 76 -3.35 -7.70 -0.75
CA ILE A 76 -4.17 -7.36 -1.91
C ILE A 76 -5.65 -7.25 -1.54
N HIS A 77 -6.17 -8.21 -0.76
CA HIS A 77 -7.55 -8.16 -0.25
C HIS A 77 -7.77 -6.94 0.64
N GLU A 78 -6.82 -6.61 1.51
CA GLU A 78 -6.90 -5.43 2.37
C GLU A 78 -6.87 -4.13 1.56
N ALA A 79 -6.05 -4.04 0.50
CA ALA A 79 -6.05 -2.92 -0.43
C ALA A 79 -7.41 -2.74 -1.12
N TRP A 80 -7.98 -3.82 -1.67
CA TRP A 80 -9.32 -3.83 -2.24
C TRP A 80 -10.38 -3.38 -1.23
N ARG A 81 -10.30 -3.88 0.00
CA ARG A 81 -11.23 -3.55 1.08
C ARG A 81 -11.16 -2.08 1.46
N LYS A 82 -9.96 -1.53 1.67
CA LYS A 82 -9.75 -0.12 2.06
C LYS A 82 -10.22 0.85 0.99
N ILE A 83 -9.85 0.59 -0.27
CA ILE A 83 -10.28 1.43 -1.39
C ILE A 83 -11.81 1.44 -1.50
N GLY A 84 -12.44 0.26 -1.48
CA GLY A 84 -13.90 0.14 -1.54
C GLY A 84 -14.60 0.88 -0.39
N TYR A 85 -14.09 0.74 0.84
CA TYR A 85 -14.60 1.46 2.00
C TYR A 85 -14.51 2.98 1.85
N ASN A 86 -13.36 3.49 1.40
CA ASN A 86 -13.16 4.93 1.22
C ASN A 86 -14.10 5.50 0.16
N VAL A 87 -14.27 4.82 -0.99
CA VAL A 87 -15.26 5.22 -2.01
C VAL A 87 -16.67 5.29 -1.42
N ALA A 88 -17.10 4.24 -0.72
CA ALA A 88 -18.44 4.19 -0.12
C ALA A 88 -18.67 5.30 0.92
N GLN A 89 -17.70 5.55 1.79
CA GLN A 89 -17.80 6.62 2.79
C GLN A 89 -17.83 8.01 2.17
N ILE A 90 -16.97 8.27 1.17
CA ILE A 90 -16.95 9.57 0.47
C ILE A 90 -18.29 9.83 -0.20
N LYS A 91 -18.87 8.84 -0.90
CA LYS A 91 -20.21 8.96 -1.50
C LYS A 91 -21.30 9.23 -0.46
N ARG A 92 -21.25 8.53 0.68
CA ARG A 92 -22.20 8.73 1.78
C ARG A 92 -22.14 10.17 2.32
N TYR A 93 -20.96 10.72 2.53
CA TYR A 93 -20.81 12.10 3.00
C TYR A 93 -21.21 13.12 1.93
N LEU A 94 -20.91 12.85 0.65
CA LEU A 94 -21.29 13.74 -0.44
C LEU A 94 -22.81 13.85 -0.62
N ALA A 95 -23.54 12.78 -0.30
CA ALA A 95 -25.00 12.73 -0.36
C ALA A 95 -25.70 13.26 0.91
N ALA A 96 -24.97 13.53 1.99
CA ALA A 96 -25.54 13.99 3.24
C ALA A 96 -25.93 15.48 3.17
N ASP A 97 -27.09 15.82 3.73
CA ASP A 97 -27.55 17.21 3.88
C ASP A 97 -26.93 17.85 5.15
N ASP A 98 -25.59 17.82 5.21
CA ASP A 98 -24.82 18.36 6.32
C ASP A 98 -23.55 19.07 5.78
N PRO A 99 -23.40 20.40 6.00
CA PRO A 99 -22.21 21.13 5.56
C PRO A 99 -20.90 20.57 6.10
N MET A 100 -20.88 19.96 7.30
CA MET A 100 -19.65 19.37 7.86
C MET A 100 -19.22 18.13 7.09
N SER A 101 -20.17 17.41 6.50
CA SER A 101 -19.89 16.24 5.65
C SER A 101 -19.09 16.62 4.41
N LEU A 102 -19.24 17.84 3.87
CA LEU A 102 -18.42 18.31 2.74
C LEU A 102 -16.95 18.53 3.13
N SER A 103 -16.70 19.08 4.31
CA SER A 103 -15.33 19.19 4.85
C SER A 103 -14.73 17.81 5.12
N ALA A 104 -15.55 16.86 5.59
CA ALA A 104 -15.12 15.47 5.76
C ALA A 104 -14.74 14.81 4.42
N VAL A 105 -15.47 15.09 3.33
CA VAL A 105 -15.09 14.64 1.97
C VAL A 105 -13.70 15.18 1.61
N ASP A 106 -13.45 16.47 1.81
CA ASP A 106 -12.15 17.07 1.48
C ASP A 106 -11.00 16.42 2.27
N MET A 107 -11.19 16.24 3.58
CA MET A 107 -10.22 15.54 4.43
C MET A 107 -9.98 14.09 3.97
N ARG A 108 -11.05 13.37 3.61
CA ARG A 108 -10.96 11.99 3.12
C ARG A 108 -10.18 11.89 1.82
N LEU A 109 -10.45 12.78 0.86
CA LEU A 109 -9.77 12.77 -0.43
C LEU A 109 -8.25 12.96 -0.28
N LEU A 110 -7.78 13.75 0.71
CA LEU A 110 -6.35 13.99 0.93
C LEU A 110 -5.56 12.72 1.24
N TYR A 111 -6.05 11.86 2.14
CA TYR A 111 -5.34 10.62 2.47
C TYR A 111 -5.74 9.46 1.55
N SER A 112 -6.99 9.42 1.07
CA SER A 112 -7.47 8.32 0.23
C SER A 112 -6.77 8.28 -1.12
N VAL A 113 -6.38 9.44 -1.67
CA VAL A 113 -5.57 9.47 -2.91
C VAL A 113 -4.15 8.94 -2.69
N ALA A 114 -3.56 9.19 -1.52
CA ALA A 114 -2.26 8.61 -1.20
C ALA A 114 -2.37 7.08 -1.05
N GLU A 115 -3.40 6.60 -0.35
CA GLU A 115 -3.67 5.16 -0.20
C GLU A 115 -3.94 4.48 -1.54
N VAL A 116 -4.77 5.05 -2.42
CA VAL A 116 -5.08 4.42 -3.72
C VAL A 116 -3.85 4.30 -4.60
N ASN A 117 -2.97 5.31 -4.56
CA ASN A 117 -1.70 5.30 -5.29
C ASN A 117 -0.73 4.24 -4.77
N LEU A 118 -0.65 4.05 -3.45
CA LEU A 118 0.12 2.94 -2.87
C LEU A 118 -0.46 1.59 -3.28
N HIS A 119 -1.78 1.46 -3.16
CA HIS A 119 -2.49 0.22 -3.43
C HIS A 119 -2.52 -0.16 -4.91
N TYR A 120 -2.36 0.80 -5.83
CA TYR A 120 -2.09 0.51 -7.25
C TYR A 120 -0.92 -0.47 -7.42
N PHE A 121 0.17 -0.25 -6.68
CA PHE A 121 1.36 -1.11 -6.71
C PHE A 121 1.11 -2.41 -5.95
N THR A 122 0.46 -2.34 -4.77
CA THR A 122 0.08 -3.53 -3.97
C THR A 122 -0.68 -4.56 -4.82
N VAL A 123 -1.77 -4.15 -5.49
CA VAL A 123 -2.63 -5.08 -6.24
C VAL A 123 -1.99 -5.59 -7.54
N ARG A 124 -0.97 -4.91 -8.05
CA ARG A 124 -0.16 -5.36 -9.19
C ARG A 124 1.10 -6.11 -8.76
N GLN A 125 1.30 -6.30 -7.46
CA GLN A 125 2.50 -6.92 -6.90
C GLN A 125 3.78 -6.23 -7.35
N LEU A 126 3.72 -4.91 -7.48
CA LEU A 126 4.85 -4.06 -7.79
C LEU A 126 5.37 -3.44 -6.49
N LEU A 127 6.67 -3.15 -6.47
CA LEU A 127 7.33 -2.58 -5.31
C LEU A 127 7.14 -1.06 -5.28
N TRP A 128 6.69 -0.51 -4.15
CA TRP A 128 6.63 0.94 -3.99
C TRP A 128 8.01 1.47 -3.62
N ARG A 129 8.52 2.42 -4.40
CA ARG A 129 9.86 3.03 -4.21
C ARG A 129 9.79 4.54 -4.00
N GLY A 130 8.62 5.03 -3.58
CA GLY A 130 8.33 6.46 -3.44
C GLY A 130 7.64 7.05 -4.67
N GLU A 131 7.24 8.31 -4.54
CA GLU A 131 6.37 9.00 -5.48
C GLU A 131 7.06 9.25 -6.83
N LYS A 132 8.35 9.60 -6.82
CA LYS A 132 9.09 9.88 -8.06
C LYS A 132 9.24 8.63 -8.94
N PRO A 133 9.68 7.47 -8.41
CA PRO A 133 9.63 6.22 -9.17
C PRO A 133 8.23 5.83 -9.61
N ALA A 134 7.21 6.02 -8.76
CA ALA A 134 5.82 5.71 -9.10
C ALA A 134 5.32 6.52 -10.30
N ILE A 135 5.57 7.83 -10.32
CA ILE A 135 5.22 8.71 -11.46
C ILE A 135 5.94 8.28 -12.72
N ARG A 136 7.24 7.94 -12.64
CA ARG A 136 7.99 7.44 -13.80
C ARG A 136 7.41 6.12 -14.32
N TYR A 137 7.04 5.23 -13.41
CA TYR A 137 6.41 3.95 -13.77
C TYR A 137 5.09 4.19 -14.52
N TRP A 138 4.20 5.04 -14.02
CA TRP A 138 2.94 5.31 -14.71
C TRP A 138 3.16 6.00 -16.06
N LEU A 139 4.11 6.94 -16.15
CA LEU A 139 4.45 7.58 -17.43
C LEU A 139 4.83 6.56 -18.52
N GLU A 140 5.53 5.50 -18.15
CA GLU A 140 6.02 4.48 -19.08
C GLU A 140 5.00 3.35 -19.33
N HIS A 141 4.26 2.94 -18.30
CA HIS A 141 3.48 1.70 -18.32
C HIS A 141 1.97 1.88 -18.19
N ASP A 142 1.50 3.01 -17.65
CA ASP A 142 0.07 3.29 -17.45
C ASP A 142 -0.21 4.80 -17.49
N PRO A 143 0.01 5.44 -18.66
CA PRO A 143 -0.14 6.89 -18.79
C PRO A 143 -1.58 7.34 -18.54
N GLU A 144 -2.57 6.49 -18.81
CA GLU A 144 -3.97 6.82 -18.52
C GLU A 144 -4.25 6.92 -17.01
N TYR A 145 -3.63 6.08 -16.18
CA TYR A 145 -3.71 6.23 -14.73
C TYR A 145 -3.09 7.56 -14.27
N LEU A 146 -1.94 7.92 -14.82
CA LEU A 146 -1.28 9.19 -14.51
C LEU A 146 -2.11 10.40 -14.94
N ASP A 147 -2.72 10.35 -16.13
CA ASP A 147 -3.60 11.41 -16.63
C ASP A 147 -4.84 11.57 -15.75
N CYS A 148 -5.45 10.45 -15.32
CA CYS A 148 -6.54 10.46 -14.37
C CYS A 148 -6.12 11.11 -13.03
N PHE A 149 -4.92 10.79 -12.54
CA PHE A 149 -4.36 11.38 -11.32
C PHE A 149 -4.11 12.89 -11.46
N HIS A 150 -3.61 13.34 -12.61
CA HIS A 150 -3.45 14.77 -12.90
C HIS A 150 -4.80 15.50 -12.96
N HIS A 151 -5.80 14.92 -13.63
CA HIS A 151 -7.15 15.49 -13.66
C HIS A 151 -7.76 15.59 -12.25
N PHE A 152 -7.66 14.53 -11.44
CA PHE A 152 -8.10 14.54 -10.05
C PHE A 152 -7.43 15.65 -9.23
N SER A 153 -6.14 15.88 -9.46
CA SER A 153 -5.34 16.85 -8.72
C SER A 153 -5.65 18.30 -9.11
N ALA A 154 -6.01 18.53 -10.37
CA ALA A 154 -6.36 19.86 -10.90
C ALA A 154 -7.84 20.24 -10.69
N GLU A 155 -8.72 19.27 -10.45
CA GLU A 155 -10.16 19.50 -10.29
C GLU A 155 -10.48 20.23 -8.98
N THR A 156 -11.30 21.28 -9.09
CA THR A 156 -11.73 22.13 -7.96
C THR A 156 -13.19 21.90 -7.59
N ASN A 157 -14.02 21.40 -8.51
CA ASN A 157 -15.38 20.96 -8.23
C ASN A 157 -15.35 19.66 -7.44
N ARG A 158 -15.80 19.72 -6.18
CA ARG A 158 -15.79 18.57 -5.26
C ARG A 158 -16.51 17.34 -5.81
N ARG A 159 -17.65 17.49 -6.49
CA ARG A 159 -18.41 16.35 -7.01
C ARG A 159 -17.64 15.65 -8.12
N HIS A 160 -17.14 16.40 -9.10
CA HIS A 160 -16.31 15.84 -10.16
C HIS A 160 -15.00 15.27 -9.62
N ARG A 161 -14.43 15.88 -8.58
CA ARG A 161 -13.24 15.35 -7.93
C ARG A 161 -13.49 14.00 -7.26
N VAL A 162 -14.66 13.78 -6.69
CA VAL A 162 -15.08 12.46 -6.16
C VAL A 162 -15.26 11.44 -7.29
N GLU A 163 -15.82 11.84 -8.42
CA GLU A 163 -15.96 10.97 -9.61
C GLU A 163 -14.58 10.56 -10.15
N LEU A 164 -13.63 11.50 -10.25
CA LEU A 164 -12.25 11.23 -10.65
C LEU A 164 -11.51 10.32 -9.64
N TYR A 165 -11.77 10.48 -8.34
CA TYR A 165 -11.25 9.57 -7.32
C TYR A 165 -11.82 8.14 -7.49
N GLU A 166 -13.10 8.00 -7.80
CA GLU A 166 -13.71 6.70 -8.09
C GLU A 166 -13.10 6.03 -9.33
N GLU A 167 -12.80 6.82 -10.37
CA GLU A 167 -12.11 6.35 -11.57
C GLU A 167 -10.67 5.89 -11.24
N LEU A 168 -9.91 6.67 -10.46
CA LEU A 168 -8.60 6.25 -9.95
C LEU A 168 -8.69 4.93 -9.17
N ALA A 169 -9.66 4.82 -8.26
CA ALA A 169 -9.89 3.63 -7.47
C ALA A 169 -10.23 2.41 -8.34
N THR A 170 -11.04 2.61 -9.39
CA THR A 170 -11.40 1.57 -10.36
C THR A 170 -10.17 1.10 -11.13
N ARG A 171 -9.36 2.03 -11.65
CA ARG A 171 -8.14 1.72 -12.39
C ARG A 171 -7.08 1.04 -11.52
N ALA A 172 -6.93 1.49 -10.27
CA ALA A 172 -6.07 0.84 -9.30
C ALA A 172 -6.51 -0.61 -9.09
N LEU A 173 -7.80 -0.87 -8.87
CA LEU A 173 -8.31 -2.21 -8.58
C LEU A 173 -8.55 -3.11 -9.80
N ALA A 174 -8.39 -2.62 -11.02
CA ALA A 174 -8.67 -3.36 -12.25
C ALA A 174 -8.10 -4.80 -12.29
N PRO A 175 -6.88 -5.10 -11.77
CA PRO A 175 -6.34 -6.46 -11.77
C PRO A 175 -7.09 -7.45 -10.86
N VAL A 176 -7.76 -6.96 -9.81
CA VAL A 176 -8.34 -7.80 -8.75
C VAL A 176 -9.87 -7.73 -8.71
N GLY A 177 -10.48 -6.92 -9.57
CA GLY A 177 -11.92 -6.88 -9.78
C GLY A 177 -12.46 -5.46 -9.83
N ARG A 178 -13.67 -5.29 -9.31
CA ARG A 178 -14.40 -4.03 -9.33
C ARG A 178 -14.56 -3.48 -7.90
N LEU A 179 -14.86 -2.19 -7.83
CA LEU A 179 -15.32 -1.54 -6.60
C LEU A 179 -16.57 -2.22 -6.04
N TRP A 180 -16.78 -2.00 -4.74
CA TRP A 180 -17.97 -2.47 -4.04
C TRP A 180 -19.23 -1.91 -4.69
N ARG A 181 -20.23 -2.77 -4.85
CA ARG A 181 -21.59 -2.41 -5.24
C ARG A 181 -22.43 -2.18 -4.00
N GLU A 182 -23.43 -1.31 -4.13
CA GLU A 182 -24.44 -1.15 -3.11
C GLU A 182 -25.13 -2.49 -2.80
N GLY A 183 -25.36 -2.75 -1.51
CA GLY A 183 -25.93 -4.01 -1.04
C GLY A 183 -24.94 -5.18 -0.92
N GLN A 184 -23.66 -5.01 -1.26
CA GLN A 184 -22.66 -6.05 -1.00
C GLN A 184 -22.24 -6.09 0.47
N THR A 185 -22.24 -7.29 1.05
CA THR A 185 -21.69 -7.54 2.39
C THR A 185 -20.20 -7.76 2.30
N MET A 186 -19.46 -7.05 3.16
CA MET A 186 -18.02 -7.16 3.28
C MET A 186 -17.64 -7.92 4.55
N ILE A 187 -16.82 -8.95 4.39
CA ILE A 187 -16.31 -9.74 5.51
C ILE A 187 -14.90 -9.24 5.82
N GLY A 188 -14.74 -8.62 6.98
CA GLY A 188 -13.43 -8.37 7.55
C GLY A 188 -12.81 -9.70 7.95
N VAL A 189 -11.63 -10.00 7.43
CA VAL A 189 -10.89 -11.22 7.74
C VAL A 189 -9.65 -10.83 8.54
N GLY A 190 -9.52 -11.36 9.77
CA GLY A 190 -8.36 -11.09 10.63
C GLY A 190 -8.72 -10.94 12.11
N ALA A 191 -7.75 -10.42 12.87
CA ALA A 191 -7.94 -10.07 14.28
C ALA A 191 -9.09 -9.06 14.42
N GLY A 192 -10.01 -9.31 15.35
CA GLY A 192 -11.09 -8.39 15.68
C GLY A 192 -10.55 -7.03 16.10
N TYR A 193 -11.37 -5.98 15.96
CA TYR A 193 -10.98 -4.66 16.42
C TYR A 193 -10.61 -4.70 17.91
N GLY A 194 -9.37 -4.26 18.23
CA GLY A 194 -8.84 -4.28 19.60
C GLY A 194 -8.23 -5.60 20.07
N SER A 195 -8.17 -6.65 19.25
CA SER A 195 -7.64 -7.96 19.69
C SER A 195 -6.12 -8.14 19.50
N GLY A 196 -5.43 -7.20 18.85
CA GLY A 196 -4.00 -7.30 18.54
C GLY A 196 -3.66 -8.36 17.48
N GLU A 197 -2.48 -8.27 16.85
CA GLU A 197 -2.05 -9.19 15.78
C GLU A 197 -1.97 -10.66 16.23
N LEU A 198 -1.69 -10.90 17.52
CA LEU A 198 -1.60 -12.23 18.12
C LEU A 198 -2.93 -12.98 18.22
N ALA A 199 -4.08 -12.32 18.03
CA ALA A 199 -5.38 -12.96 18.12
C ALA A 199 -5.84 -13.64 16.82
N ALA A 200 -5.19 -13.37 15.69
CA ALA A 200 -5.46 -14.06 14.44
C ALA A 200 -4.77 -15.44 14.45
N ARG A 201 -5.42 -16.45 15.02
CA ARG A 201 -4.92 -17.84 14.96
C ARG A 201 -5.03 -18.39 13.54
N GLU A 202 -4.08 -19.22 13.14
CA GLU A 202 -4.20 -20.07 11.95
C GLU A 202 -5.56 -20.80 11.97
N GLY A 203 -6.29 -20.77 10.86
CA GLY A 203 -7.63 -21.37 10.73
C GLY A 203 -8.81 -20.42 10.94
N THR A 204 -8.65 -19.30 11.67
CA THR A 204 -9.77 -18.36 11.94
C THR A 204 -10.37 -17.74 10.69
N VAL A 205 -9.55 -17.50 9.67
CA VAL A 205 -9.99 -17.02 8.35
C VAL A 205 -10.86 -18.05 7.64
N GLY A 206 -10.42 -19.31 7.61
CA GLY A 206 -11.16 -20.40 6.95
C GLY A 206 -12.51 -20.64 7.63
N ASP A 207 -12.53 -20.64 8.96
CA ASP A 207 -13.75 -20.82 9.75
C ASP A 207 -14.74 -19.67 9.57
N ALA A 208 -14.25 -18.42 9.54
CA ALA A 208 -15.07 -17.25 9.28
C ALA A 208 -15.70 -17.30 7.87
N LEU A 209 -14.91 -17.64 6.86
CA LEU A 209 -15.40 -17.78 5.48
C LEU A 209 -16.42 -18.93 5.36
N ALA A 210 -16.18 -20.07 6.01
CA ALA A 210 -17.09 -21.20 6.03
C ALA A 210 -18.42 -20.86 6.75
N PHE A 211 -18.36 -20.13 7.87
CA PHE A 211 -19.54 -19.61 8.56
C PHE A 211 -20.38 -18.72 7.64
N TRP A 212 -19.76 -17.72 7.01
CA TRP A 212 -20.48 -16.81 6.12
C TRP A 212 -21.02 -17.50 4.88
N LYS A 213 -20.26 -18.43 4.29
CA LYS A 213 -20.73 -19.23 3.17
C LYS A 213 -22.04 -19.95 3.54
N ARG A 214 -22.09 -20.61 4.70
CA ARG A 214 -23.32 -21.26 5.20
C ARG A 214 -24.49 -20.29 5.34
N LEU A 215 -24.25 -19.12 5.94
CA LEU A 215 -25.30 -18.11 6.13
C LEU A 215 -25.91 -17.62 4.81
N VAL A 216 -25.11 -17.53 3.74
CA VAL A 216 -25.55 -17.05 2.43
C VAL A 216 -26.16 -18.17 1.59
N THR A 217 -25.66 -19.40 1.68
CA THR A 217 -26.12 -20.52 0.84
C THR A 217 -27.27 -21.32 1.45
N ASP A 218 -27.48 -21.23 2.76
CA ASP A 218 -28.51 -22.01 3.48
C ASP A 218 -29.21 -21.14 4.54
N PRO A 219 -30.03 -20.14 4.10
CA PRO A 219 -30.79 -19.31 5.02
C PRO A 219 -31.98 -20.11 5.56
N SER A 220 -31.84 -20.63 6.77
CA SER A 220 -32.95 -21.22 7.55
C SER A 220 -34.07 -20.21 7.82
#